data_AF-A0A0R2KJA5-F1
#
_entry.id   AF-A0A0R2KJA5-F1
#
_cell.length_a   1.000
_cell.length_b   1.000
_cell.length_c   1.000
_cell.angle_alpha   90.00
_cell.angle_beta   90.00
_cell.angle_gamma   90.00
#
_symmetry.space_group_name_H-M   'P 1'
#
loop_
_entity.id
_entity.type
_entity.pdbx_description
1 polymer ?
#
loop_
_entity_poly.entity_id
_entity_poly.type
_entity_poly.pdbx_seq_one_letter_code
_entity_poly.pdbx_strand_id
1 'polypeptide(L)'
;MIKKAVLKKLFELSPIEQKQIKEHQFVNDLSPYVWSKDNKNRMINRKLLSHHSIYLSKHNRFASYPLHSHQFVEINYMLQGECNEMVDGNPIHLEEGSVLMMDIGCHHSVGQLNKNDLMINLIFNNKNISFKFLDKTHKKDSFQFHLPVSFQYFFTESQ
;
A
#
# COMPACT_ATOMS: atom_id res chain seq x y z
N MET A 1 -9.90 -18.78 -6.11
CA MET A 1 -8.83 -18.63 -7.13
C MET A 1 -9.13 -17.44 -8.03
N ILE A 2 -8.14 -16.55 -8.25
CA ILE A 2 -8.25 -15.45 -9.22
C ILE A 2 -8.30 -16.03 -10.64
N LYS A 3 -9.17 -15.50 -11.50
CA LYS A 3 -9.27 -15.94 -12.90
C LYS A 3 -7.96 -15.66 -13.63
N LYS A 4 -7.43 -16.64 -14.38
CA LYS A 4 -6.17 -16.50 -15.16
C LYS A 4 -6.13 -15.26 -16.04
N ALA A 5 -7.25 -14.89 -16.65
CA ALA A 5 -7.36 -13.69 -17.48
C ALA A 5 -7.14 -12.38 -16.69
N VAL A 6 -7.61 -12.32 -15.44
CA VAL A 6 -7.38 -11.18 -14.54
C VAL A 6 -5.91 -11.11 -14.14
N LEU A 7 -5.33 -12.24 -13.77
CA LEU A 7 -3.92 -12.31 -13.41
C LEU A 7 -3.02 -11.85 -14.56
N LYS A 8 -3.29 -12.34 -15.78
CA LYS A 8 -2.59 -11.90 -16.99
C LYS A 8 -2.64 -10.39 -17.16
N LYS A 9 -3.83 -9.79 -17.01
CA LYS A 9 -4.03 -8.33 -17.12
C LYS A 9 -3.27 -7.56 -16.03
N LEU A 10 -3.21 -8.08 -14.81
CA LEU A 10 -2.44 -7.44 -13.74
C LEU A 10 -0.93 -7.45 -14.03
N PHE A 11 -0.41 -8.49 -14.69
CA PHE A 11 0.99 -8.56 -15.09
C PHE A 11 1.37 -7.66 -16.27
N GLU A 12 0.40 -7.17 -17.06
CA GLU A 12 0.67 -6.25 -18.16
C GLU A 12 1.37 -4.97 -17.67
N LEU A 13 2.35 -4.52 -18.45
CA LEU A 13 3.13 -3.33 -18.11
C LEU A 13 2.30 -2.06 -18.30
N SER A 14 2.15 -1.27 -17.24
CA SER A 14 1.58 0.06 -17.33
C SER A 14 2.54 1.01 -18.10
N PRO A 15 2.05 2.13 -18.66
CA PRO A 15 2.93 3.14 -19.26
C PRO A 15 3.98 3.67 -18.27
N ILE A 16 3.64 3.74 -16.98
CA ILE A 16 4.56 4.11 -15.91
C ILE A 16 5.64 3.04 -15.75
N GLU A 17 5.27 1.76 -15.65
CA GLU A 17 6.22 0.65 -15.54
C GLU A 17 7.19 0.60 -16.74
N GLN A 18 6.68 0.82 -17.96
CA GLN A 18 7.53 0.89 -19.16
C GLN A 18 8.56 2.04 -19.08
N LYS A 19 8.14 3.20 -18.56
CA LYS A 19 9.02 4.35 -18.39
C LYS A 19 10.05 4.10 -17.29
N GLN A 20 9.66 3.50 -16.17
CA GLN A 20 10.58 3.14 -15.07
C GLN A 20 11.64 2.13 -15.52
N ILE A 21 11.25 1.13 -16.33
CA ILE A 21 12.21 0.18 -16.95
C ILE A 21 13.23 0.93 -17.83
N LYS A 22 12.77 1.88 -18.64
CA LYS A 22 13.62 2.60 -19.59
C LYS A 22 14.57 3.60 -18.89
N GLU A 23 14.07 4.30 -17.90
CA GLU A 23 14.78 5.40 -17.25
C GLU A 23 15.53 4.99 -15.98
N HIS A 24 15.28 3.76 -15.48
CA HIS A 24 15.85 3.23 -14.23
C HIS A 24 15.62 4.16 -13.02
N GLN A 25 14.50 4.86 -13.01
CA GLN A 25 14.14 5.81 -11.96
C GLN A 25 12.64 5.78 -11.68
N PHE A 26 12.27 6.23 -10.47
CA PHE A 26 10.88 6.43 -10.08
C PHE A 26 10.21 7.47 -10.99
N VAL A 27 9.00 7.14 -11.44
CA VAL A 27 8.13 8.05 -12.20
C VAL A 27 6.87 8.29 -11.40
N ASN A 28 6.62 9.55 -11.03
CA ASN A 28 5.40 9.92 -10.32
C ASN A 28 4.16 9.68 -11.20
N ASP A 29 3.25 8.86 -10.69
CA ASP A 29 1.98 8.47 -11.30
C ASP A 29 0.78 9.24 -10.73
N LEU A 30 1.01 10.06 -9.70
CA LEU A 30 -0.03 10.84 -9.03
C LEU A 30 -0.07 12.30 -9.50
N SER A 31 -1.28 12.84 -9.56
CA SER A 31 -1.53 14.25 -9.88
C SER A 31 -0.91 15.19 -8.85
N PRO A 32 -0.34 16.35 -9.25
CA PRO A 32 0.25 17.33 -8.33
C PRO A 32 -0.74 17.81 -7.26
N TYR A 33 -2.05 17.80 -7.52
CA TYR A 33 -3.08 18.24 -6.57
C TYR A 33 -3.33 17.26 -5.41
N VAL A 34 -2.88 16.01 -5.56
CA VAL A 34 -2.95 14.98 -4.52
C VAL A 34 -1.80 15.14 -3.52
N TRP A 35 -0.71 15.78 -3.93
CA TRP A 35 0.42 16.03 -3.05
C TRP A 35 0.17 17.25 -2.16
N SER A 36 0.59 17.12 -0.92
CA SER A 36 0.62 18.16 0.09
C SER A 36 1.94 18.07 0.87
N LYS A 37 2.34 19.17 1.51
CA LYS A 37 3.51 19.19 2.38
C LYS A 37 3.05 18.88 3.80
N ASP A 38 3.67 17.89 4.43
CA ASP A 38 3.58 17.68 5.87
C ASP A 38 4.99 17.77 6.45
N ASN A 39 5.25 18.72 7.35
CA ASN A 39 6.44 18.80 8.20
C ASN A 39 7.76 18.24 7.61
N LYS A 40 8.09 18.63 6.36
CA LYS A 40 9.27 18.27 5.53
C LYS A 40 9.15 17.05 4.59
N ASN A 41 8.14 16.20 4.74
CA ASN A 41 7.90 15.01 3.90
C ASN A 41 6.72 15.20 2.91
N ARG A 42 6.66 14.33 1.89
CA ARG A 42 5.57 14.31 0.91
C ARG A 42 4.36 13.59 1.52
N MET A 43 3.19 14.24 1.52
CA MET A 43 1.94 13.64 1.99
C MET A 43 0.93 13.53 0.85
N ILE A 44 0.36 12.34 0.67
CA ILE A 44 -0.73 12.06 -0.27
C ILE A 44 -2.06 12.34 0.45
N ASN A 45 -2.83 13.28 -0.11
CA ASN A 45 -4.09 13.70 0.49
C ASN A 45 -5.29 12.87 -0.03
N ARG A 46 -6.44 13.00 0.66
CA ARG A 46 -7.67 12.25 0.34
C ARG A 46 -8.24 12.52 -1.06
N LYS A 47 -7.77 13.54 -1.80
CA LYS A 47 -8.21 13.78 -3.18
C LYS A 47 -7.81 12.63 -4.11
N LEU A 48 -6.87 11.77 -3.71
CA LEU A 48 -6.56 10.52 -4.43
C LEU A 48 -7.83 9.70 -4.72
N LEU A 49 -8.74 9.60 -3.74
CA LEU A 49 -9.97 8.84 -3.88
C LEU A 49 -11.10 9.64 -4.56
N SER A 50 -10.92 10.94 -4.79
CA SER A 50 -11.99 11.83 -5.24
C SER A 50 -13.23 11.71 -4.33
N HIS A 51 -14.37 11.24 -4.85
CA HIS A 51 -15.59 10.98 -4.11
C HIS A 51 -15.81 9.49 -3.77
N HIS A 52 -14.87 8.61 -4.10
CA HIS A 52 -14.98 7.18 -3.83
C HIS A 52 -14.65 6.85 -2.37
N SER A 53 -15.31 5.83 -1.83
CA SER A 53 -15.05 5.33 -0.47
C SER A 53 -13.85 4.38 -0.43
N ILE A 54 -13.61 3.65 -1.52
CA ILE A 54 -12.55 2.66 -1.67
C ILE A 54 -11.86 2.92 -3.01
N TYR A 55 -10.54 2.86 -3.01
CA TYR A 55 -9.71 2.91 -4.20
C TYR A 55 -8.83 1.65 -4.24
N LEU A 56 -8.87 0.93 -5.36
CA LEU A 56 -8.13 -0.31 -5.58
C LEU A 56 -7.17 -0.09 -6.76
N SER A 57 -5.89 -0.32 -6.55
CA SER A 57 -4.88 -0.21 -7.60
C SER A 57 -3.84 -1.31 -7.55
N LYS A 58 -3.22 -1.58 -8.69
CA LYS A 58 -1.96 -2.33 -8.78
C LYS A 58 -0.82 -1.36 -8.47
N HIS A 59 0.09 -1.72 -7.57
CA HIS A 59 1.32 -0.95 -7.36
C HIS A 59 2.25 -1.07 -8.57
N ASN A 60 2.88 0.04 -8.99
CA ASN A 60 3.79 0.03 -10.14
C ASN A 60 5.12 -0.65 -9.77
N ARG A 61 5.65 -1.48 -10.67
CA ARG A 61 6.92 -2.20 -10.52
C ARG A 61 8.10 -1.44 -11.13
N PHE A 62 9.32 -1.91 -10.87
CA PHE A 62 10.60 -1.49 -11.50
C PHE A 62 11.22 -0.17 -11.03
N ALA A 63 10.72 0.43 -9.94
CA ALA A 63 11.41 1.47 -9.20
C ALA A 63 10.93 1.50 -7.75
N SER A 64 11.81 1.91 -6.82
CA SER A 64 11.41 2.14 -5.43
C SER A 64 10.49 3.36 -5.33
N TYR A 65 9.39 3.23 -4.57
CA TYR A 65 8.48 4.34 -4.29
C TYR A 65 9.03 5.19 -3.14
N PRO A 66 9.22 6.50 -3.32
CA PRO A 66 9.89 7.35 -2.34
C PRO A 66 9.09 7.46 -1.02
N LEU A 67 9.78 7.81 0.06
CA LEU A 67 9.19 8.03 1.37
C LEU A 67 8.05 9.06 1.30
N HIS A 68 6.89 8.68 1.82
CA HIS A 68 5.71 9.54 1.89
C HIS A 68 4.78 9.12 3.04
N SER A 69 3.81 9.97 3.35
CA SER A 69 2.70 9.67 4.25
C SER A 69 1.35 9.86 3.56
N HIS A 70 0.25 9.45 4.18
CA HIS A 70 -1.08 9.54 3.59
C HIS A 70 -2.20 9.94 4.58
N GLN A 71 -3.24 10.60 4.06
CA GLN A 71 -4.41 11.05 4.83
C GLN A 71 -5.58 10.04 4.86
N PHE A 72 -5.30 8.80 4.50
CA PHE A 72 -6.24 7.69 4.39
C PHE A 72 -5.60 6.44 4.98
N VAL A 73 -6.41 5.41 5.18
CA VAL A 73 -5.93 4.08 5.54
C VAL A 73 -5.55 3.34 4.27
N GLU A 74 -4.42 2.64 4.30
CA GLU A 74 -3.89 1.86 3.18
C GLU A 74 -3.64 0.41 3.62
N ILE A 75 -3.95 -0.52 2.72
CA ILE A 75 -3.57 -1.92 2.81
C ILE A 75 -2.74 -2.27 1.59
N ASN A 76 -1.55 -2.81 1.81
CA ASN A 76 -0.76 -3.46 0.77
C ASN A 76 -0.92 -4.96 0.90
N TYR A 77 -1.41 -5.59 -0.17
CA TYR A 77 -1.56 -7.04 -0.27
C TYR A 77 -0.60 -7.58 -1.33
N MET A 78 0.34 -8.41 -0.89
CA MET A 78 1.33 -9.03 -1.76
C MET A 78 0.70 -10.24 -2.47
N LEU A 79 0.10 -10.01 -3.63
CA LEU A 79 -0.65 -11.04 -4.34
C LEU A 79 0.25 -12.13 -4.94
N GLN A 80 1.46 -11.80 -5.36
CA GLN A 80 2.46 -12.75 -5.87
C GLN A 80 3.87 -12.19 -5.68
N GLY A 81 4.84 -13.01 -5.26
CA GLY A 81 6.24 -12.59 -5.11
C GLY A 81 6.53 -11.92 -3.77
N GLU A 82 7.44 -10.95 -3.74
CA GLU A 82 7.91 -10.32 -2.49
C GLU A 82 8.16 -8.81 -2.62
N CYS A 83 8.19 -8.12 -1.48
CA CYS A 83 8.53 -6.70 -1.41
C CYS A 83 9.15 -6.34 -0.05
N ASN A 84 10.15 -5.47 -0.06
CA ASN A 84 10.67 -4.85 1.16
C ASN A 84 10.10 -3.44 1.29
N GLU A 85 9.57 -3.09 2.46
CA GLU A 85 9.12 -1.75 2.80
C GLU A 85 9.86 -1.21 4.04
N MET A 86 9.93 0.12 4.15
CA MET A 86 10.30 0.79 5.39
C MET A 86 9.09 1.52 5.91
N VAL A 87 8.61 1.19 7.11
CA VAL A 87 7.39 1.76 7.71
C VAL A 87 7.73 2.35 9.08
N ASP A 88 7.60 3.67 9.22
CA ASP A 88 7.98 4.44 10.41
C ASP A 88 9.40 4.08 10.93
N GLY A 89 10.32 3.84 9.99
CA GLY A 89 11.72 3.47 10.28
C GLY A 89 11.97 1.97 10.51
N ASN A 90 10.94 1.13 10.49
CA ASN A 90 11.05 -0.32 10.67
C ASN A 90 11.10 -1.02 9.30
N PRO A 91 12.06 -1.95 9.07
CA PRO A 91 12.08 -2.76 7.86
C PRO A 91 11.00 -3.85 7.92
N ILE A 92 10.25 -3.99 6.83
CA ILE A 92 9.16 -4.95 6.66
C ILE A 92 9.42 -5.76 5.39
N HIS A 93 9.31 -7.07 5.51
CA HIS A 93 9.40 -7.99 4.38
C HIS A 93 8.02 -8.61 4.15
N LEU A 94 7.47 -8.41 2.96
CA LEU A 94 6.21 -8.96 2.52
C LEU A 94 6.50 -10.10 1.55
N GLU A 95 5.99 -11.29 1.87
CA GLU A 95 6.02 -12.46 0.99
C GLU A 95 4.63 -12.64 0.34
N GLU A 96 4.50 -13.58 -0.58
CA GLU A 96 3.21 -13.88 -1.22
C GLU A 96 2.15 -14.21 -0.17
N GLY A 97 1.01 -13.52 -0.26
CA GLY A 97 -0.09 -13.62 0.69
C GLY A 97 0.00 -12.64 1.86
N SER A 98 1.13 -11.97 2.09
CA SER A 98 1.27 -10.99 3.18
C SER A 98 0.32 -9.80 3.03
N VAL A 99 -0.15 -9.30 4.18
CA VAL A 99 -0.98 -8.10 4.28
C VAL A 99 -0.31 -7.11 5.24
N LEU A 100 0.04 -5.94 4.71
CA LEU A 100 0.48 -4.79 5.48
C LEU A 100 -0.67 -3.78 5.60
N MET A 101 -0.98 -3.39 6.82
CA MET A 101 -2.05 -2.45 7.14
C MET A 101 -1.48 -1.18 7.79
N MET A 102 -1.73 -0.03 7.17
CA MET A 102 -1.18 1.26 7.57
C MET A 102 -2.31 2.25 7.86
N ASP A 103 -2.29 2.81 9.06
CA ASP A 103 -3.23 3.85 9.46
C ASP A 103 -2.86 5.22 8.86
N ILE A 104 -3.75 6.19 9.03
CA ILE A 104 -3.56 7.57 8.61
C ILE A 104 -2.26 8.14 9.21
N GLY A 105 -1.47 8.83 8.39
CA GLY A 105 -0.25 9.52 8.79
C GLY A 105 1.01 8.65 8.81
N CYS A 106 0.89 7.34 8.61
CA CYS A 106 2.02 6.42 8.56
C CYS A 106 3.03 6.88 7.51
N HIS A 107 4.32 6.87 7.83
CA HIS A 107 5.37 7.18 6.85
C HIS A 107 5.94 5.88 6.31
N HIS A 108 5.91 5.71 4.99
CA HIS A 108 6.52 4.53 4.40
C HIS A 108 7.16 4.78 3.03
N SER A 109 8.06 3.89 2.66
CA SER A 109 8.63 3.79 1.33
C SER A 109 8.60 2.34 0.88
N VAL A 110 8.36 2.12 -0.40
CA VAL A 110 8.25 0.79 -0.99
C VAL A 110 9.52 0.49 -1.78
N GLY A 111 10.14 -0.65 -1.53
CA GLY A 111 11.26 -1.15 -2.32
C GLY A 111 10.84 -1.44 -3.76
N GLN A 112 11.82 -1.63 -4.63
CA GLN A 112 11.53 -1.97 -6.02
C GLN A 112 10.88 -3.36 -6.11
N LEU A 113 9.65 -3.42 -6.61
CA LEU A 113 9.04 -4.66 -7.09
C LEU A 113 9.60 -5.05 -8.47
N ASN A 114 9.77 -6.34 -8.71
CA ASN A 114 10.31 -6.90 -9.94
C ASN A 114 9.22 -7.50 -10.84
N LYS A 115 9.66 -8.10 -11.95
CA LYS A 115 8.79 -8.60 -13.03
C LYS A 115 7.68 -9.55 -12.55
N ASN A 116 7.98 -10.38 -11.57
CA ASN A 116 7.09 -11.45 -11.08
C ASN A 116 6.34 -11.05 -9.81
N ASP A 117 6.61 -9.87 -9.27
CA ASP A 117 5.98 -9.36 -8.07
C ASP A 117 4.67 -8.66 -8.45
N LEU A 118 3.66 -8.76 -7.60
CA LEU A 118 2.37 -8.14 -7.81
C LEU A 118 1.78 -7.73 -6.46
N MET A 119 1.80 -6.43 -6.18
CA MET A 119 1.18 -5.85 -4.99
C MET A 119 -0.08 -5.07 -5.36
N ILE A 120 -1.10 -5.22 -4.54
CA ILE A 120 -2.39 -4.55 -4.67
C ILE A 120 -2.57 -3.60 -3.51
N ASN A 121 -2.90 -2.34 -3.81
CA ASN A 121 -3.17 -1.31 -2.82
C ASN A 121 -4.68 -1.16 -2.67
N LEU A 122 -5.17 -1.27 -1.43
CA LEU A 122 -6.54 -0.96 -1.06
C LEU A 122 -6.54 0.25 -0.15
N ILE A 123 -7.15 1.34 -0.61
CA ILE A 123 -7.15 2.61 0.09
C ILE A 123 -8.58 2.99 0.47
N PHE A 124 -8.78 3.42 1.70
CA PHE A 124 -10.10 3.74 2.26
C PHE A 124 -10.20 5.21 2.66
N ASN A 125 -11.23 5.91 2.15
CA ASN A 125 -11.49 7.32 2.44
C ASN A 125 -12.11 7.55 3.85
N ASN A 126 -12.35 6.49 4.61
CA ASN A 126 -13.15 6.56 5.82
C ASN A 126 -12.29 6.82 7.05
N LYS A 127 -12.47 7.99 7.69
CA LYS A 127 -11.86 8.32 8.99
C LYS A 127 -12.34 7.43 10.14
N ASN A 128 -13.44 6.70 9.96
CA ASN A 128 -13.98 5.78 10.97
C ASN A 128 -13.40 4.36 10.84
N ILE A 129 -12.66 4.08 9.76
CA ILE A 129 -11.86 2.86 9.68
C ILE A 129 -10.49 3.23 10.23
N SER A 130 -10.16 2.66 11.38
CA SER A 130 -8.80 2.62 11.91
C SER A 130 -8.53 1.18 12.31
N PHE A 131 -7.34 0.69 12.01
CA PHE A 131 -6.94 -0.65 12.41
C PHE A 131 -6.73 -0.78 13.93
N LYS A 132 -6.81 0.33 14.70
CA LYS A 132 -6.77 0.32 16.17
C LYS A 132 -7.88 -0.54 16.78
N PHE A 133 -8.96 -0.80 16.03
CA PHE A 133 -10.00 -1.74 16.45
C PHE A 133 -9.48 -3.19 16.57
N LEU A 134 -8.54 -3.60 15.72
CA LEU A 134 -7.99 -4.97 15.73
C LEU A 134 -7.12 -5.24 16.97
N ASP A 135 -6.56 -4.19 17.56
CA ASP A 135 -5.85 -4.27 18.84
C ASP A 135 -6.83 -4.53 20.01
N LYS A 136 -8.04 -3.96 19.94
CA LYS A 136 -9.09 -4.14 20.97
C LYS A 136 -9.79 -5.51 20.92
N THR A 137 -9.69 -6.26 19.83
CA THR A 137 -10.30 -7.60 19.71
C THR A 137 -9.57 -8.70 20.49
N HIS A 138 -8.48 -8.39 21.20
CA HIS A 138 -7.88 -9.31 22.17
C HIS A 138 -8.68 -9.44 23.49
N LYS A 139 -9.78 -8.68 23.68
CA LYS A 139 -10.73 -8.91 24.77
C LYS A 139 -12.13 -9.27 24.25
N LYS A 140 -12.38 -10.57 24.21
CA LYS A 140 -13.68 -11.26 24.08
C LYS A 140 -14.48 -10.90 22.81
N ASP A 141 -14.47 -11.86 21.89
CA ASP A 141 -15.29 -12.00 20.67
C ASP A 141 -14.48 -11.83 19.37
N SER A 142 -13.42 -12.63 19.22
CA SER A 142 -12.57 -12.63 18.02
C SER A 142 -13.09 -13.60 16.95
N PHE A 143 -13.59 -13.03 15.86
CA PHE A 143 -13.76 -13.72 14.58
C PHE A 143 -12.42 -14.30 14.13
N GLN A 144 -12.28 -15.62 14.17
CA GLN A 144 -11.06 -16.31 13.78
C GLN A 144 -11.06 -16.56 12.27
N PHE A 145 -10.50 -15.63 11.49
CA PHE A 145 -10.09 -15.94 10.12
C PHE A 145 -8.78 -16.71 10.16
N HIS A 146 -8.83 -18.03 9.97
CA HIS A 146 -7.66 -18.82 9.60
C HIS A 146 -7.34 -18.55 8.14
N LEU A 147 -6.60 -17.47 7.88
CA LEU A 147 -5.92 -17.29 6.61
C LEU A 147 -4.43 -17.62 6.85
N PRO A 148 -3.74 -18.34 5.95
CA PRO A 148 -2.29 -18.53 6.01
C PRO A 148 -1.58 -17.24 5.59
N VAL A 149 -1.99 -16.11 6.17
CA VAL A 149 -1.61 -14.75 5.80
C VAL A 149 -0.89 -14.14 7.00
N SER A 150 0.35 -13.73 6.80
CA SER A 150 1.07 -12.91 7.79
C SER A 150 0.46 -11.50 7.79
N PHE A 151 0.04 -11.04 8.97
CA PHE A 151 -0.51 -9.71 9.17
C PHE A 151 0.48 -8.85 9.95
N GLN A 152 0.74 -7.64 9.45
CA GLN A 152 1.50 -6.64 10.18
C GLN A 152 0.78 -5.28 10.19
N TYR A 153 0.78 -4.63 11.35
CA TYR A 153 0.00 -3.44 11.64
C TYR A 153 0.91 -2.30 12.09
N PHE A 154 0.71 -1.10 11.53
CA PHE A 154 1.39 0.11 11.96
C PHE A 154 0.40 1.23 12.26
N PHE A 155 0.63 1.89 13.40
CA PHE A 155 -0.18 3.00 13.90
C PHE A 155 0.71 4.22 14.06
N THR A 156 0.18 5.37 13.69
CA THR A 156 0.72 6.64 14.17
C THR A 156 0.13 6.97 15.53
N GLU A 157 0.99 7.28 16.49
CA GLU A 157 0.59 7.98 17.69
C GLU A 157 0.25 9.41 17.27
N SER A 158 -1.04 9.75 17.28
CA SER A 158 -1.47 11.14 17.23
C SER A 158 -1.01 11.81 18.52
N GLN A 159 0.00 12.69 18.44
CA GLN A 159 0.20 13.72 19.47
C GLN A 159 -0.99 14.67 19.49
#